data_AF-A0A150FTJ5-F1
#
_entry.id   AF-A0A150FTJ5-F1
#
_cell.length_a   1.000
_cell.length_b   1.000
_cell.length_c   1.000
_cell.angle_alpha   90.00
_cell.angle_beta   90.00
_cell.angle_gamma   90.00
#
_symmetry.space_group_name_H-M   'P 1'
#
loop_
_entity.id
_entity.type
_entity.pdbx_description
1 polymer ?
#
loop_
_entity_poly.entity_id
_entity_poly.type
_entity_poly.pdbx_seq_one_letter_code
_entity_poly.pdbx_strand_id
1 'polypeptide(L)'
;MADENVETATLTGDVTVRYEDWAGLTVPVVLRRNFTIAGTSARPPTLDMGFVKGKVQLAPGTTLTLRRLVLTNSRSGSINQAPGLDLLVPLRPNDSAVIRGEQSYLLWSACFPLELAV
;
A
#
# COMPACT_ATOMS: atom_id res chain seq x y z
N MET A 1 -10.65 4.99 2.15
CA MET A 1 -9.61 5.95 1.69
C MET A 1 -10.22 7.20 1.07
N ALA A 2 -11.23 7.08 0.22
CA ALA A 2 -11.85 8.23 -0.46
C ALA A 2 -12.63 9.18 0.47
N ASP A 3 -13.21 8.68 1.56
CA ASP A 3 -13.84 9.53 2.58
C ASP A 3 -12.81 10.36 3.33
N GLU A 4 -12.89 11.69 3.20
CA GLU A 4 -11.95 12.66 3.77
C GLU A 4 -11.99 12.72 5.29
N ASN A 5 -13.08 12.30 5.94
CA ASN A 5 -13.23 12.32 7.39
C ASN A 5 -12.66 11.07 8.07
N VAL A 6 -12.25 10.06 7.29
CA VAL A 6 -11.65 8.84 7.81
C VAL A 6 -10.14 8.98 7.82
N GLU A 7 -9.54 8.89 9.00
CA GLU A 7 -8.08 8.88 9.20
C GLU A 7 -7.53 7.46 9.41
N THR A 8 -8.37 6.52 9.83
CA THR A 8 -7.96 5.13 10.07
C THR A 8 -8.96 4.16 9.46
N ALA A 9 -8.47 3.22 8.64
CA ALA A 9 -9.18 2.03 8.24
C ALA A 9 -8.68 0.83 9.05
N THR A 10 -9.60 0.03 9.56
CA THR A 10 -9.29 -1.17 10.34
C THR A 10 -9.58 -2.42 9.54
N LEU A 11 -8.62 -3.34 9.49
CA LEU A 11 -8.76 -4.65 8.86
C LEU A 11 -8.96 -5.71 9.95
N THR A 12 -10.13 -6.34 9.95
CA THR A 12 -10.46 -7.46 10.85
C THR A 12 -10.15 -8.82 10.23
N GLY A 13 -9.84 -8.85 8.94
CA GLY A 13 -9.45 -10.03 8.17
C GLY A 13 -8.67 -9.64 6.93
N ASP A 14 -8.34 -10.64 6.12
CA ASP A 14 -7.58 -10.45 4.89
C ASP A 14 -8.40 -9.66 3.86
N VAL A 15 -7.75 -8.73 3.16
CA VAL A 15 -8.36 -7.88 2.14
C VAL A 15 -7.53 -7.93 0.87
N THR A 16 -8.21 -8.11 -0.26
CA THR A 16 -7.62 -7.97 -1.59
C THR A 16 -8.17 -6.73 -2.25
N VAL A 17 -7.24 -5.90 -2.72
CA VAL A 17 -7.48 -4.65 -3.41
C VAL A 17 -7.55 -4.92 -4.93
N ARG A 18 -8.62 -4.49 -5.61
CA ARG A 18 -8.90 -4.86 -7.02
C ARG A 18 -9.36 -3.68 -7.85
N TYR A 19 -8.96 -3.59 -9.12
CA TYR A 19 -9.18 -2.41 -9.97
C TYR A 19 -10.63 -1.88 -10.01
N GLU A 20 -11.62 -2.76 -9.82
CA GLU A 20 -13.03 -2.44 -9.70
C GLU A 20 -13.42 -1.66 -8.43
N ASP A 21 -12.65 -1.73 -7.35
CA ASP A 21 -12.91 -1.01 -6.08
C ASP A 21 -12.86 0.52 -6.25
N TRP A 22 -12.34 1.00 -7.39
CA TRP A 22 -12.27 2.42 -7.74
C TRP A 22 -13.34 2.85 -8.74
N ALA A 23 -14.24 1.96 -9.14
CA ALA A 23 -15.34 2.30 -10.04
C ALA A 23 -16.17 3.44 -9.43
N GLY A 24 -16.38 4.51 -10.21
CA GLY A 24 -17.13 5.69 -9.77
C GLY A 24 -16.34 6.70 -8.94
N LEU A 25 -15.06 6.45 -8.63
CA LEU A 25 -14.19 7.41 -7.97
C LEU A 25 -13.37 8.22 -8.97
N THR A 26 -13.12 9.49 -8.64
CA THR A 26 -12.09 10.27 -9.35
C THR A 26 -10.71 9.80 -8.88
N VAL A 27 -9.89 9.35 -9.83
CA VAL A 27 -8.53 8.83 -9.57
C VAL A 27 -7.44 9.75 -10.16
N PRO A 28 -6.30 9.92 -9.48
CA PRO A 28 -5.97 9.32 -8.19
C PRO A 28 -6.75 9.94 -7.03
N VAL A 29 -7.13 9.12 -6.05
CA VAL A 29 -7.68 9.61 -4.78
C VAL A 29 -6.55 10.29 -4.02
N VAL A 30 -6.66 11.60 -3.81
CA VAL A 30 -5.61 12.39 -3.14
C VAL A 30 -5.80 12.35 -1.63
N LEU A 31 -4.86 11.72 -0.92
CA LEU A 31 -4.83 11.72 0.54
C LEU A 31 -4.20 13.02 1.04
N ARG A 32 -5.04 13.98 1.43
CA ARG A 32 -4.63 15.28 1.99
C ARG A 32 -4.37 15.27 3.50
N ARG A 33 -4.36 14.08 4.11
CA ARG A 33 -4.31 13.87 5.55
C ARG A 33 -3.45 12.65 5.85
N ASN A 34 -3.03 12.52 7.10
CA ASN A 34 -2.43 11.29 7.57
C ASN A 34 -3.48 10.19 7.58
N PHE A 35 -3.14 9.04 7.02
CA PHE A 35 -4.07 7.92 6.90
C PHE A 35 -3.41 6.64 7.38
N THR A 36 -4.10 5.87 8.22
CA THR A 36 -3.60 4.61 8.76
C THR A 36 -4.46 3.46 8.27
N ILE A 37 -3.83 2.39 7.79
CA ILE A 37 -4.48 1.08 7.63
C ILE A 37 -3.91 0.18 8.72
N ALA A 38 -4.77 -0.30 9.62
CA ALA A 38 -4.36 -1.06 10.80
C ALA A 38 -5.06 -2.42 10.88
N GLY A 39 -4.30 -3.49 11.05
CA GLY A 39 -4.84 -4.80 11.40
C GLY A 39 -5.21 -4.89 12.88
N THR A 40 -6.40 -5.42 13.20
CA THR A 40 -6.86 -5.58 14.60
C THR A 40 -7.07 -7.02 15.06
N SER A 41 -6.95 -8.00 14.16
CA SER A 41 -7.00 -9.43 14.48
C SER A 41 -5.79 -9.92 15.27
N ALA A 42 -5.94 -11.06 15.97
CA ALA A 42 -4.88 -11.68 16.78
C ALA A 42 -3.62 -12.02 15.95
N ARG A 43 -3.81 -12.46 14.71
CA ARG A 43 -2.78 -12.55 13.68
C ARG A 43 -2.85 -11.31 12.78
N PRO A 44 -1.72 -10.71 12.36
CA PRO A 44 -1.73 -9.64 11.35
C PRO A 44 -2.48 -10.08 10.08
N PRO A 45 -3.50 -9.32 9.63
CA PRO A 45 -4.21 -9.64 8.40
C PRO A 45 -3.34 -9.32 7.18
N THR A 46 -3.61 -10.01 6.09
CA THR A 46 -2.98 -9.79 4.79
C THR A 46 -3.72 -8.70 4.04
N LEU A 47 -2.99 -7.65 3.63
CA LEU A 47 -3.43 -6.67 2.66
C LEU A 47 -2.75 -7.00 1.32
N ASP A 48 -3.49 -7.69 0.46
CA ASP A 48 -3.09 -7.96 -0.90
C ASP A 48 -3.41 -6.75 -1.77
N MET A 49 -2.36 -6.08 -2.25
CA MET A 49 -2.48 -4.84 -3.03
C MET A 49 -2.82 -5.10 -4.51
N GLY A 50 -2.88 -6.36 -4.94
CA GLY A 50 -3.33 -6.79 -6.27
C GLY A 50 -2.52 -6.23 -7.44
N PHE A 51 -1.30 -5.72 -7.20
CA PHE A 51 -0.52 -4.92 -8.14
C PHE A 51 -1.33 -3.77 -8.77
N VAL A 52 -2.31 -3.23 -8.06
CA VAL A 52 -3.12 -2.14 -8.58
C VAL A 52 -2.28 -0.87 -8.65
N LYS A 53 -2.35 -0.16 -9.79
CA LYS A 53 -1.47 0.97 -10.09
C LYS A 53 -2.16 2.32 -10.06
N GLY A 54 -1.47 3.30 -9.47
CA GLY A 54 -1.72 4.73 -9.65
C GLY A 54 -3.12 5.19 -9.25
N LYS A 55 -3.73 4.56 -8.25
CA LYS A 55 -5.09 4.90 -7.80
C LYS A 55 -5.13 5.88 -6.64
N VAL A 56 -4.01 6.05 -5.94
CA VAL A 56 -3.91 6.92 -4.77
C VAL A 56 -2.71 7.84 -4.94
N GLN A 57 -2.82 9.07 -4.48
CA GLN A 57 -1.71 10.01 -4.41
C GLN A 57 -1.64 10.58 -2.99
N LEU A 58 -0.46 10.60 -2.38
CA LEU A 58 -0.28 11.31 -1.11
C LEU A 58 -0.17 12.81 -1.39
N ALA A 59 -0.69 13.66 -0.51
CA ALA A 59 -0.40 15.09 -0.60
C ALA A 59 0.95 15.40 0.07
N PRO A 60 1.62 16.51 -0.29
CA PRO A 60 2.86 16.92 0.37
C PRO A 60 2.68 17.03 1.89
N GLY A 61 3.64 16.53 2.66
CA GLY A 61 3.64 16.55 4.12
C GLY A 61 2.74 15.50 4.79
N THR A 62 2.13 14.59 4.02
CA THR A 62 1.25 13.54 4.59
C THR A 62 1.97 12.21 4.80
N THR A 63 1.44 11.41 5.72
CA THR A 63 1.93 10.06 6.01
C THR A 63 0.85 9.00 5.81
N LEU A 64 1.18 7.97 5.04
CA LEU A 64 0.42 6.71 4.98
C LEU A 64 1.07 5.70 5.93
N THR A 65 0.36 5.33 7.00
CA THR A 65 0.82 4.33 7.96
C THR A 65 0.18 2.98 7.67
N LEU A 66 1.01 1.94 7.58
CA LEU A 66 0.62 0.55 7.45
C LEU A 66 1.00 -0.13 8.76
N ARG A 67 0.00 -0.51 9.57
CA ARG A 67 0.22 -0.99 10.93
C ARG A 67 -0.29 -2.41 11.13
N ARG A 68 0.58 -3.26 11.69
CA ARG A 68 0.25 -4.62 12.15
C ARG A 68 -0.44 -5.47 11.08
N LEU A 69 0.10 -5.44 9.86
CA LEU A 69 -0.44 -6.16 8.71
C LEU A 69 0.68 -6.76 7.84
N VAL A 70 0.32 -7.72 6.99
CA VAL A 70 1.22 -8.30 5.99
C VAL A 70 0.84 -7.72 4.63
N LEU A 71 1.76 -7.03 3.95
CA LEU A 71 1.56 -6.58 2.58
C LEU A 71 2.06 -7.64 1.60
N THR A 72 1.22 -7.97 0.62
CA THR A 72 1.59 -8.79 -0.54
C THR A 72 1.24 -8.05 -1.83
N ASN A 73 1.87 -8.46 -2.94
CA ASN A 73 1.60 -7.95 -4.29
C ASN A 73 1.58 -6.40 -4.39
N SER A 74 2.44 -5.75 -3.61
CA SER A 74 2.47 -4.29 -3.44
C SER A 74 3.18 -3.56 -4.57
N ARG A 75 4.03 -4.26 -5.31
CA ARG A 75 4.82 -3.71 -6.42
C ARG A 75 5.07 -4.77 -7.48
N SER A 76 4.74 -4.43 -8.73
CA SER A 76 5.16 -5.19 -9.90
C SER A 76 6.49 -4.63 -10.42
N GLY A 77 7.54 -5.45 -10.41
CA GLY A 77 8.87 -5.05 -10.88
C GLY A 77 9.99 -5.48 -9.94
N SER A 78 11.19 -4.91 -10.16
CA SER A 78 12.37 -5.29 -9.40
C SER A 78 12.35 -4.74 -7.98
N ILE A 79 12.64 -5.60 -7.00
CA ILE A 79 12.88 -5.20 -5.61
C ILE A 79 14.10 -4.28 -5.46
N ASN A 80 15.01 -4.27 -6.44
CA ASN A 80 16.23 -3.46 -6.42
C ASN A 80 15.98 -2.00 -6.82
N GLN A 81 14.78 -1.66 -7.32
CA GLN A 81 14.39 -0.28 -7.55
C GLN A 81 13.92 0.38 -6.25
N ALA A 82 13.99 1.72 -6.16
CA ALA A 82 13.60 2.48 -4.96
C ALA A 82 12.24 2.00 -4.39
N PRO A 83 12.11 1.79 -3.06
CA PRO A 83 10.90 1.26 -2.46
C PRO A 83 9.65 2.09 -2.80
N GLY A 84 8.52 1.41 -3.02
CA GLY A 84 7.26 2.06 -3.33
C GLY A 84 6.10 1.07 -3.38
N LEU A 85 4.89 1.60 -3.50
CA LEU A 85 3.68 0.84 -3.74
C LEU A 85 3.17 1.21 -5.12
N ASP A 86 2.86 0.22 -5.96
CA ASP A 86 2.27 0.43 -7.29
C ASP A 86 0.99 1.27 -7.20
N LEU A 87 0.24 1.10 -6.10
CA LEU A 87 -0.98 1.84 -5.80
C LEU A 87 -0.79 3.36 -5.85
N LEU A 88 0.41 3.83 -5.50
CA LEU A 88 0.71 5.25 -5.35
C LEU A 88 1.22 5.88 -6.64
N VAL A 89 0.70 7.07 -6.96
CA VAL A 89 1.24 7.97 -7.98
C VAL A 89 2.41 8.77 -7.36
N PRO A 90 3.51 9.00 -8.10
CA PRO A 90 4.60 9.84 -7.62
C PRO A 90 4.16 11.28 -7.34
N LEU A 91 4.89 11.94 -6.45
CA LEU A 91 4.73 13.37 -6.20
C LEU A 91 5.46 14.20 -7.25
N ARG A 92 5.19 15.52 -7.24
CA ARG A 92 5.99 16.47 -8.01
C ARG A 92 7.41 16.53 -7.44
N PRO A 93 8.40 16.91 -8.25
CA PRO A 93 9.74 17.21 -7.74
C PRO A 93 9.65 18.21 -6.58
N ASN A 94 10.47 17.99 -5.53
CA ASN A 94 10.54 18.76 -4.28
C ASN A 94 9.40 18.57 -3.28
N ASP A 95 8.31 17.88 -3.64
CA ASP A 95 7.30 17.46 -2.68
C ASP A 95 7.74 16.15 -2.00
N SER A 96 7.36 15.97 -0.73
CA SER A 96 7.64 14.74 0.02
C SER A 96 6.40 14.26 0.79
N ALA A 97 6.27 12.94 0.88
CA ALA A 97 5.29 12.26 1.73
C ALA A 97 5.94 10.96 2.24
N VAL A 98 5.38 10.41 3.32
CA VAL A 98 5.97 9.26 4.00
C VAL A 98 5.05 8.05 3.90
N ILE A 99 5.64 6.90 3.57
CA ILE A 99 5.00 5.59 3.77
C ILE A 99 5.69 4.96 4.96
N ARG A 100 4.93 4.67 6.02
CA ARG A 100 5.47 4.16 7.28
C ARG A 100 4.92 2.76 7.55
N GLY A 101 5.80 1.77 7.60
CA GLY A 101 5.48 0.45 8.13
C GLY A 101 5.70 0.40 9.64
N GLU A 102 4.68 0.02 10.40
CA GLU A 102 4.76 -0.16 11.86
C GLU A 102 4.32 -1.59 12.19
N GLN A 103 5.23 -2.40 12.75
CA GLN A 103 4.95 -3.82 13.05
C GLN A 103 4.36 -4.59 11.86
N SER A 104 4.76 -4.22 10.65
CA SER A 104 4.21 -4.75 9.41
C SER A 104 5.26 -5.50 8.63
N TYR A 105 4.81 -6.49 7.89
CA TYR A 105 5.66 -7.35 7.07
C TYR A 105 5.39 -7.05 5.61
N LEU A 106 6.44 -6.99 4.80
CA LEU A 106 6.33 -6.84 3.36
C LEU A 106 6.83 -8.12 2.73
N LEU A 107 5.93 -8.83 2.05
CA LEU A 107 6.22 -10.11 1.43
C LEU A 107 6.38 -9.93 -0.08
N TRP A 108 7.50 -10.40 -0.59
CA TRP A 108 7.79 -10.41 -2.02
C TRP A 108 8.02 -11.85 -2.48
N SER A 109 7.46 -12.19 -3.63
CA SER A 109 7.77 -13.43 -4.32
C SER A 109 8.99 -13.21 -5.21
N ALA A 110 10.04 -13.98 -4.99
CA ALA A 110 11.22 -13.99 -5.85
C ALA A 110 11.26 -15.29 -6.64
N CYS A 111 11.35 -15.18 -7.97
CA CYS A 111 11.64 -16.32 -8.84
C CYS A 111 13.15 -16.43 -8.98
N PHE A 112 13.77 -17.29 -8.18
CA PHE A 112 15.18 -17.63 -8.36
C PHE A 112 15.33 -18.73 -9.42
N PRO A 113 16.41 -18.73 -10.22
CA PRO A 113 16.79 -19.90 -11.01
C PRO A 113 16.83 -21.15 -10.13
N LEU A 114 16.37 -22.29 -10.65
CA LEU A 114 16.35 -23.56 -9.92
C LEU A 114 17.74 -23.94 -9.39
N GLU A 115 18.79 -23.53 -10.10
CA GLU A 115 20.20 -23.74 -9.73
C GLU A 115 20.58 -23.13 -8.36
N LEU A 116 19.83 -22.14 -7.86
CA LEU A 116 20.06 -21.50 -6.56
C LEU A 116 19.21 -22.10 -5.43
N ALA A 117 18.36 -23.10 -5.70
CA ALA A 117 17.42 -23.68 -4.74
C ALA A 117 17.98 -24.89 -3.97
N VAL A 118 19.30 -25.14 -4.04
CA VAL A 118 20.00 -26.30 -3.45
C VAL A 118 20.75 -25.89 -2.18
#